data_AF-A0A8C8SUC7-F1
#
_entry.id   AF-A0A8C8SUC7-F1
#
_cell.length_a   1.000
_cell.length_b   1.000
_cell.length_c   1.000
_cell.angle_alpha   90.00
_cell.angle_beta   90.00
_cell.angle_gamma   90.00
#
_symmetry.space_group_name_H-M   'P 1'
#
loop_
_entity.id
_entity.type
_entity.pdbx_description
1 polymer ?
#
loop_
_entity_poly.entity_id
_entity_poly.type
_entity_poly.pdbx_seq_one_letter_code
_entity_poly.pdbx_strand_id
1 'polypeptide(L)'
;MEEEELQEKEFFSWEEFSVFFDAWCERRKALFFVKSSMPLSKCKWATAPPRPDVVEALKYSSVRLACKDFRGSSKPDQGGQQKGCSASIVLKLSPNKDRLIVIECQLVHNHALCPIEFAYYFKKGHLLANSCLPVRTTNRISKKFVGPPDVRRLLSYCKSRDHGVLDVLTVLDGLFASDPGAKVKLVFMEDKVIIQTIFFLSSCMMALSRLFPLMLFFDRMVGLNEEFDLYSVLCVDGAGCGREVAYCLTRQETPDVLRFMLASLVQSVPEVKLQVRCVTLGVEIAHLEAVKELLPNARVQICRSQVLEMLFSKAQELGATEDKRIWPLLCRLAAAKSPAAYQEAVQEMKAILPQRFVRYFLRHWQPRSEMWVQFWAFETARNVNACELLKQHQSRLLAALSPSPTVAQCMMDLLAMQEGSEAQELDERELATHYRAICKPEPAGLIEEELGFARHSLYHFQETAEGYLLRDGVSEFTMDRALTRCSCSIYTSSLLPCRHLFATRLRIGVALFDPGLLHRNQAALLSAC
;
A
#
# COMPACT_ATOMS: atom_id res chain seq x y z
N MET A 1 -32.45 19.72 -40.33
CA MET A 1 -31.17 19.03 -40.59
C MET A 1 -30.24 18.94 -39.38
N GLU A 2 -29.91 20.01 -38.65
CA GLU A 2 -28.94 19.89 -37.53
C GLU A 2 -29.52 19.36 -36.22
N GLU A 3 -30.75 19.74 -35.86
CA GLU A 3 -31.44 19.25 -34.66
C GLU A 3 -31.93 17.79 -34.80
N GLU A 4 -32.20 17.35 -36.03
CA GLU A 4 -32.64 15.98 -36.36
C GLU A 4 -31.57 14.91 -36.05
N GLU A 5 -30.28 15.27 -35.94
CA GLU A 5 -29.22 14.29 -35.62
C GLU A 5 -29.18 13.92 -34.12
N LEU A 6 -29.80 14.73 -33.26
CA LEU A 6 -29.79 14.59 -31.80
C LEU A 6 -31.18 14.34 -31.22
N GLN A 7 -32.21 14.97 -31.76
CA GLN A 7 -33.59 14.87 -31.25
C GLN A 7 -34.06 13.40 -31.29
N GLU A 8 -34.67 12.94 -30.21
CA GLU A 8 -35.19 11.56 -30.05
C GLU A 8 -34.15 10.44 -30.08
N LYS A 9 -32.84 10.75 -30.12
CA LYS A 9 -31.82 9.70 -29.95
C LYS A 9 -31.88 9.07 -28.57
N GLU A 10 -31.67 7.77 -28.57
CA GLU A 10 -31.70 6.90 -27.41
C GLU A 10 -30.29 6.42 -27.04
N PHE A 11 -30.00 6.37 -25.74
CA PHE A 11 -28.73 5.90 -25.20
C PHE A 11 -28.96 4.96 -24.03
N PHE A 12 -28.37 3.77 -24.06
CA PHE A 12 -28.53 2.73 -23.04
C PHE A 12 -27.52 2.85 -21.90
N SER A 13 -26.53 3.72 -22.03
CA SER A 13 -25.65 4.10 -20.94
C SER A 13 -25.22 5.57 -21.02
N TRP A 14 -24.81 6.14 -19.89
CA TRP A 14 -24.19 7.46 -19.85
C TRP A 14 -22.86 7.50 -20.60
N GLU A 15 -22.15 6.38 -20.64
CA GLU A 15 -20.91 6.22 -21.40
C GLU A 15 -21.15 6.31 -22.90
N GLU A 16 -22.14 5.58 -23.40
CA GLU A 16 -22.53 5.61 -24.80
C GLU A 16 -22.87 7.04 -25.24
N PHE A 17 -23.71 7.74 -24.46
CA PHE A 17 -24.04 9.13 -24.72
C PHE A 17 -22.80 10.02 -24.73
N SER A 18 -21.91 9.87 -23.75
CA SER A 18 -20.74 10.73 -23.60
C SER A 18 -19.74 10.57 -24.75
N VAL A 19 -19.49 9.33 -25.21
CA VAL A 19 -18.63 9.05 -26.37
C VAL A 19 -19.23 9.66 -27.63
N PHE A 20 -20.53 9.47 -27.85
CA PHE A 20 -21.24 10.10 -28.96
C PHE A 20 -21.15 11.63 -28.89
N PHE A 21 -21.37 12.20 -27.70
CA PHE A 21 -21.40 13.63 -27.46
C PHE A 21 -20.05 14.31 -27.73
N ASP A 22 -18.94 13.67 -27.37
CA ASP A 22 -17.60 14.18 -27.66
C ASP A 22 -17.34 14.27 -29.15
N ALA A 23 -17.65 13.20 -29.90
CA ALA A 23 -17.51 13.20 -31.35
C ALA A 23 -18.40 14.27 -32.01
N TRP A 24 -19.61 14.45 -31.48
CA TRP A 24 -20.56 15.47 -31.94
C TRP A 24 -20.03 16.90 -31.69
N CYS A 25 -19.52 17.19 -30.48
CA CYS A 25 -18.94 18.49 -30.13
C CYS A 25 -17.68 18.79 -30.95
N GLU A 26 -16.82 17.79 -31.16
CA GLU A 26 -15.57 17.93 -31.92
C GLU A 26 -15.80 18.26 -33.39
N ARG A 27 -16.82 17.65 -34.00
CA ARG A 27 -17.24 17.96 -35.37
C ARG A 27 -17.74 19.40 -35.51
N ARG A 28 -18.46 19.90 -34.50
CA ARG A 28 -19.17 21.18 -34.53
C ARG A 28 -18.43 22.34 -33.88
N LYS A 29 -17.31 22.06 -33.20
CA LYS A 29 -16.57 23.04 -32.40
C LYS A 29 -17.45 23.77 -31.38
N ALA A 30 -18.46 23.08 -30.83
CA ALA A 30 -19.39 23.64 -29.87
C ALA A 30 -19.06 23.17 -28.44
N LEU A 31 -19.16 24.08 -27.47
CA LEU A 31 -18.85 23.82 -26.06
C LEU A 31 -20.13 23.83 -25.22
N PHE A 32 -20.43 22.69 -24.62
CA PHE A 32 -21.58 22.48 -23.74
C PHE A 32 -21.13 21.89 -22.40
N PHE A 33 -21.78 22.32 -21.33
CA PHE A 33 -21.49 21.89 -19.96
C PHE A 33 -22.79 21.47 -19.25
N VAL A 34 -22.68 20.55 -18.28
CA VAL A 34 -23.81 20.18 -17.43
C VAL A 34 -24.25 21.39 -16.60
N LYS A 35 -25.41 21.95 -16.95
CA LYS A 35 -26.04 23.05 -16.22
C LYS A 35 -26.80 22.52 -15.00
N SER A 36 -27.49 21.40 -15.16
CA SER A 36 -28.24 20.73 -14.09
C SER A 36 -28.42 19.25 -14.41
N SER A 37 -28.46 18.42 -13.38
CA SER A 37 -28.69 16.98 -13.52
C SER A 37 -29.43 16.43 -12.31
N MET A 38 -30.30 15.44 -12.54
CA MET A 38 -31.00 14.70 -11.50
C MET A 38 -30.52 13.24 -11.49
N PRO A 39 -29.67 12.83 -10.54
CA PRO A 39 -29.19 11.45 -10.45
C PRO A 39 -30.32 10.45 -10.25
N LEU A 40 -30.26 9.28 -10.90
CA LEU A 40 -31.24 8.20 -10.73
C LEU A 40 -31.34 7.72 -9.28
N SER A 41 -30.22 7.71 -8.56
CA SER A 41 -30.13 7.32 -7.15
C SER A 41 -30.85 8.28 -6.19
N LYS A 42 -31.16 9.50 -6.62
CA LYS A 42 -31.89 10.51 -5.82
C LYS A 42 -33.37 10.59 -6.19
N CYS A 43 -33.83 9.84 -7.19
CA CYS A 43 -35.22 9.82 -7.58
C CYS A 43 -36.07 9.09 -6.55
N LYS A 44 -37.20 9.71 -6.17
CA LYS A 44 -38.26 9.03 -5.45
C LYS A 44 -39.18 8.38 -6.48
N TRP A 45 -39.38 7.07 -6.37
CA TRP A 45 -40.13 6.31 -7.35
C TRP A 45 -41.55 6.05 -6.87
N ALA A 46 -42.54 6.41 -7.69
CA ALA A 46 -43.94 6.08 -7.44
C ALA A 46 -44.27 4.61 -7.76
N THR A 47 -43.45 3.98 -8.60
CA THR A 47 -43.53 2.57 -9.01
C THR A 47 -42.18 1.87 -8.75
N ALA A 48 -42.06 0.58 -9.05
CA ALA A 48 -40.82 -0.17 -8.83
C ALA A 48 -39.58 0.58 -9.42
N PRO A 49 -38.49 0.71 -8.65
CA PRO A 49 -37.27 1.35 -9.14
C PRO A 49 -36.63 0.55 -10.28
N PRO A 50 -35.81 1.17 -11.14
CA PRO A 50 -35.01 0.46 -12.12
C PRO A 50 -34.05 -0.53 -11.43
N ARG A 51 -33.63 -1.56 -12.17
CA ARG A 51 -32.66 -2.52 -11.65
C ARG A 51 -31.30 -1.85 -11.36
N PRO A 52 -30.50 -2.35 -10.40
CA PRO A 52 -29.24 -1.72 -10.01
C PRO A 52 -28.25 -1.50 -11.16
N ASP A 53 -28.14 -2.47 -12.08
CA ASP A 53 -27.33 -2.43 -13.30
C ASP A 53 -27.73 -1.26 -14.22
N VAL A 54 -29.04 -1.01 -14.36
CA VAL A 54 -29.57 0.10 -15.16
C VAL A 54 -29.31 1.46 -14.49
N VAL A 55 -29.41 1.51 -13.16
CA VAL A 55 -29.10 2.74 -12.38
C VAL A 55 -27.63 3.12 -12.55
N GLU A 56 -26.74 2.12 -12.50
CA GLU A 56 -25.30 2.31 -12.70
C GLU A 56 -24.96 2.72 -14.14
N ALA A 57 -25.53 2.04 -15.14
CA ALA A 57 -25.30 2.32 -16.54
C ALA A 57 -25.78 3.72 -16.96
N LEU A 58 -26.98 4.14 -16.55
CA LEU A 58 -27.58 5.42 -17.00
C LEU A 58 -27.15 6.63 -16.16
N LYS A 59 -26.81 6.44 -14.88
CA LYS A 59 -26.42 7.46 -13.87
C LYS A 59 -27.46 8.55 -13.54
N TYR A 60 -28.19 9.07 -14.52
CA TYR A 60 -29.10 10.21 -14.39
C TYR A 60 -30.50 9.92 -14.91
N SER A 61 -31.48 10.56 -14.28
CA SER A 61 -32.89 10.56 -14.74
C SER A 61 -33.19 11.75 -15.64
N SER A 62 -32.43 12.84 -15.47
CA SER A 62 -32.46 13.98 -16.39
C SER A 62 -31.14 14.73 -16.34
N VAL A 63 -30.66 15.21 -17.48
CA VAL A 63 -29.47 16.05 -17.60
C VAL A 63 -29.78 17.18 -18.57
N ARG A 64 -29.44 18.42 -18.18
CA ARG A 64 -29.49 19.60 -19.06
C ARG A 64 -28.07 20.09 -19.28
N LEU A 65 -27.66 20.04 -20.54
CA LEU A 65 -26.43 20.63 -21.04
C LEU A 65 -26.73 22.02 -21.58
N ALA A 66 -25.89 23.00 -21.31
CA ALA A 66 -26.02 24.35 -21.85
C ALA A 66 -24.70 24.84 -22.40
N CYS A 67 -24.74 25.74 -23.38
CA CYS A 67 -23.56 26.38 -23.91
C CYS A 67 -22.76 27.09 -22.80
N LYS A 68 -21.43 27.14 -22.91
CA LYS A 68 -20.53 27.88 -22.00
C LYS A 68 -21.03 29.28 -21.65
N ASP A 69 -21.51 30.03 -22.65
CA ASP A 69 -21.88 31.44 -22.51
C ASP A 69 -23.35 31.65 -22.07
N PHE A 70 -23.97 30.63 -21.45
CA PHE A 70 -25.35 30.70 -20.96
C PHE A 70 -25.59 31.77 -19.89
N ARG A 71 -24.54 32.26 -19.21
CA ARG A 71 -24.64 33.32 -18.19
C ARG A 71 -24.40 34.73 -18.74
N GLY A 72 -24.11 34.86 -20.04
CA GLY A 72 -23.65 36.11 -20.65
C GLY A 72 -22.17 36.41 -20.34
N SER A 73 -21.54 37.21 -21.20
CA SER A 73 -20.15 37.65 -21.00
C SER A 73 -20.05 38.55 -19.75
N SER A 74 -19.01 38.33 -18.94
CA SER A 74 -18.68 39.19 -17.78
C SER A 74 -17.91 40.45 -18.16
N LYS A 75 -17.62 40.66 -19.45
CA LYS A 75 -16.90 41.86 -19.92
C LYS A 75 -17.90 42.93 -20.36
N PRO A 76 -17.92 44.11 -19.70
CA PRO A 76 -18.77 45.21 -20.09
C PRO A 76 -18.14 45.93 -21.28
N ASP A 77 -18.49 45.54 -22.50
CA ASP A 77 -18.39 46.47 -23.63
C ASP A 77 -19.77 47.09 -23.85
N GLN A 78 -19.82 48.38 -23.50
CA GLN A 78 -20.78 49.42 -23.88
C GLN A 78 -22.21 48.95 -24.24
N GLY A 79 -23.13 49.15 -23.29
CA GLY A 79 -24.48 49.62 -23.62
C GLY A 79 -25.58 48.59 -23.93
N GLY A 80 -25.43 47.32 -23.56
CA GLY A 80 -26.53 46.36 -23.65
C GLY A 80 -26.40 45.19 -22.68
N GLN A 81 -27.47 44.88 -21.96
CA GLN A 81 -27.56 43.69 -21.11
C GLN A 81 -27.54 42.44 -22.01
N GLN A 82 -26.35 41.88 -22.27
CA GLN A 82 -26.20 40.73 -23.18
C GLN A 82 -26.92 39.52 -22.60
N LYS A 83 -28.01 39.09 -23.26
CA LYS A 83 -28.72 37.86 -22.94
C LYS A 83 -27.79 36.66 -23.16
N GLY A 84 -27.65 35.81 -22.15
CA GLY A 84 -26.85 34.58 -22.24
C GLY A 84 -27.32 33.65 -23.34
N CYS A 85 -26.42 32.78 -23.81
CA CYS A 85 -26.72 31.83 -24.87
C CYS A 85 -27.86 30.87 -24.46
N SER A 86 -28.84 30.68 -25.34
CA SER A 86 -29.99 29.78 -25.12
C SER A 86 -29.74 28.35 -25.62
N ALA A 87 -28.60 28.09 -26.28
CA ALA A 87 -28.30 26.77 -26.78
C ALA A 87 -28.21 25.74 -25.64
N SER A 88 -29.01 24.68 -25.71
CA SER A 88 -29.10 23.65 -24.69
C SER A 88 -29.59 22.30 -25.24
N ILE A 89 -29.22 21.22 -24.54
CA ILE A 89 -29.61 19.84 -24.84
C ILE A 89 -30.13 19.22 -23.55
N VAL A 90 -31.30 18.58 -23.61
CA VAL A 90 -31.92 17.95 -22.43
C VAL A 90 -32.12 16.46 -22.70
N LEU A 91 -31.55 15.66 -21.81
CA LEU A 91 -31.78 14.23 -21.72
C LEU A 91 -32.75 13.93 -20.59
N LYS A 92 -33.64 12.96 -20.80
CA LYS A 92 -34.51 12.39 -19.77
C LYS A 92 -34.58 10.88 -19.89
N LEU A 93 -34.82 10.25 -18.75
CA LEU A 93 -35.10 8.82 -18.67
C LEU A 93 -36.34 8.46 -19.49
N SER A 94 -36.26 7.37 -20.23
CA SER A 94 -37.39 6.81 -20.97
C SER A 94 -38.54 6.45 -20.03
N PRO A 95 -39.80 6.42 -20.52
CA PRO A 95 -40.93 5.91 -19.75
C PRO A 95 -40.72 4.47 -19.24
N ASN A 96 -39.99 3.66 -20.01
CA ASN A 96 -39.64 2.27 -19.69
C ASN A 96 -38.47 2.16 -18.69
N LYS A 97 -37.84 3.29 -18.33
CA LYS A 97 -36.74 3.40 -17.34
C LYS A 97 -35.47 2.62 -17.69
N ASP A 98 -35.21 2.40 -18.97
CA ASP A 98 -34.15 1.53 -19.49
C ASP A 98 -33.14 2.27 -20.38
N ARG A 99 -33.40 3.54 -20.74
CA ARG A 99 -32.51 4.37 -21.57
C ARG A 99 -32.70 5.86 -21.33
N LEU A 100 -31.74 6.66 -21.76
CA LEU A 100 -31.82 8.13 -21.83
C LEU A 100 -32.22 8.56 -23.24
N ILE A 101 -33.17 9.48 -23.32
CA ILE A 101 -33.68 10.04 -24.57
C ILE A 101 -33.41 11.54 -24.59
N VAL A 102 -32.90 12.04 -25.72
CA VAL A 102 -32.77 13.47 -25.97
C VAL A 102 -34.14 14.03 -26.31
N ILE A 103 -34.74 14.76 -25.37
CA ILE A 103 -36.13 15.26 -25.49
C ILE A 103 -36.20 16.69 -26.04
N GLU A 104 -35.12 17.45 -25.91
CA GLU A 104 -35.08 18.87 -26.27
C GLU A 104 -33.66 19.21 -26.74
N CYS A 105 -33.55 19.75 -27.94
CA CYS A 105 -32.33 20.31 -28.50
C CYS A 105 -32.61 21.71 -29.04
N GLN A 106 -31.99 22.72 -28.44
CA GLN A 106 -31.89 24.05 -29.01
C GLN A 106 -30.43 24.29 -29.36
N LEU A 107 -30.08 24.24 -30.63
CA LEU A 107 -28.68 24.27 -31.07
C LEU A 107 -28.24 25.65 -31.61
N VAL A 108 -29.18 26.58 -31.75
CA VAL A 108 -28.88 27.93 -32.26
C VAL A 108 -28.13 28.74 -31.20
N HIS A 109 -26.89 29.09 -31.51
CA HIS A 109 -26.06 29.99 -30.72
C HIS A 109 -26.29 31.46 -31.11
N ASN A 110 -26.32 32.36 -30.14
CA ASN A 110 -26.38 33.81 -30.34
C ASN A 110 -24.98 34.47 -30.38
N HIS A 111 -23.92 33.67 -30.50
CA HIS A 111 -22.52 34.09 -30.59
C HIS A 111 -21.78 33.19 -31.58
N ALA A 112 -20.64 33.65 -32.08
CA ALA A 112 -19.78 32.85 -32.93
C ALA A 112 -19.09 31.74 -32.10
N LEU A 113 -18.97 30.55 -32.67
CA LEU A 113 -18.16 29.47 -32.10
C LEU A 113 -16.70 29.70 -32.47
N CYS A 114 -15.82 29.74 -31.47
CA CYS A 114 -14.39 30.01 -31.66
C CYS A 114 -13.57 28.71 -31.63
N PRO A 115 -12.92 28.29 -32.74
CA PRO A 115 -12.11 27.07 -32.78
C PRO A 115 -10.92 27.08 -31.81
N ILE A 116 -10.33 28.25 -31.55
CA ILE A 116 -9.22 28.41 -30.61
C ILE A 116 -9.70 28.16 -29.18
N GLU A 117 -10.84 28.74 -28.80
CA GLU A 117 -11.44 28.48 -27.49
C GLU A 117 -11.90 27.03 -27.36
N PHE A 118 -12.45 26.44 -28.42
CA PHE A 118 -12.79 25.02 -28.44
C PHE A 118 -11.56 24.16 -28.15
N ALA A 119 -10.43 24.38 -28.86
CA ALA A 119 -9.20 23.64 -28.62
C ALA A 119 -8.66 23.81 -27.18
N TYR A 120 -8.91 24.97 -26.55
CA TYR A 120 -8.51 25.24 -25.18
C TYR A 120 -9.40 24.55 -24.13
N TYR A 121 -10.72 24.60 -24.30
CA TYR A 121 -11.70 24.17 -23.29
C TYR A 121 -12.24 22.76 -23.50
N PHE A 122 -12.31 22.28 -24.74
CA PHE A 122 -12.83 20.95 -25.04
C PHE A 122 -11.83 19.88 -24.61
N LYS A 123 -12.33 18.86 -23.91
CA LYS A 123 -11.59 17.67 -23.51
C LYS A 123 -12.48 16.46 -23.75
N LYS A 124 -12.00 15.51 -24.58
CA LYS A 124 -12.67 14.21 -24.76
C LYS A 124 -12.78 13.52 -23.41
N GLY A 125 -13.91 12.89 -23.16
CA GLY A 125 -14.24 12.20 -21.93
C GLY A 125 -14.73 13.12 -20.81
N HIS A 126 -14.99 14.41 -21.04
CA HIS A 126 -15.40 15.33 -19.97
C HIS A 126 -16.74 14.95 -19.31
N LEU A 127 -17.70 14.41 -20.09
CA LEU A 127 -18.96 13.91 -19.52
C LEU A 127 -18.82 12.52 -18.88
N LEU A 128 -17.95 11.68 -19.44
CA LEU A 128 -17.58 10.37 -18.88
C LEU A 128 -16.86 10.50 -17.54
N ALA A 129 -16.00 11.52 -17.43
CA ALA A 129 -15.36 11.99 -16.23
C ALA A 129 -16.43 12.53 -15.28
N ASN A 130 -17.21 11.61 -14.74
CA ASN A 130 -18.10 11.85 -13.62
C ASN A 130 -17.26 11.93 -12.36
N SER A 131 -16.44 12.97 -12.36
CA SER A 131 -15.48 13.19 -11.33
C SER A 131 -15.58 14.65 -11.00
N CYS A 132 -16.57 14.95 -10.18
CA CYS A 132 -16.37 15.74 -8.98
C CYS A 132 -15.07 16.58 -8.95
N LEU A 133 -13.91 15.91 -8.94
CA LEU A 133 -12.59 16.53 -8.83
C LEU A 133 -12.10 17.15 -10.17
N PRO A 134 -11.72 18.44 -10.18
CA PRO A 134 -11.10 19.05 -11.35
C PRO A 134 -9.76 18.39 -11.71
N VAL A 135 -9.52 18.07 -12.99
CA VAL A 135 -8.24 17.47 -13.48
C VAL A 135 -7.01 18.28 -13.07
N ARG A 136 -7.09 19.62 -13.12
CA ARG A 136 -6.00 20.49 -12.64
C ARG A 136 -5.68 20.26 -11.16
N THR A 137 -6.69 19.95 -10.35
CA THR A 137 -6.54 19.67 -8.92
C THR A 137 -5.93 18.29 -8.70
N THR A 138 -6.41 17.26 -9.40
CA THR A 138 -5.88 15.89 -9.29
C THR A 138 -4.42 15.84 -9.74
N ASN A 139 -4.08 16.43 -10.89
CA ASN A 139 -2.70 16.52 -11.40
C ASN A 139 -1.76 17.26 -10.43
N ARG A 140 -2.27 18.27 -9.71
CA ARG A 140 -1.48 18.96 -8.67
C ARG A 140 -1.28 18.08 -7.44
N ILE A 141 -2.29 17.32 -7.04
CA ILE A 141 -2.23 16.43 -5.88
C ILE A 141 -1.28 15.26 -6.14
N SER A 142 -1.30 14.67 -7.35
CA SER A 142 -0.43 13.57 -7.73
C SER A 142 1.07 13.87 -7.67
N LYS A 143 1.45 15.15 -7.60
CA LYS A 143 2.85 15.60 -7.55
C LYS A 143 3.37 15.86 -6.14
N LYS A 144 2.56 15.64 -5.10
CA LYS A 144 2.94 15.93 -3.70
C LYS A 144 2.39 14.90 -2.73
N PHE A 145 2.88 14.97 -1.49
CA PHE A 145 2.17 14.35 -0.37
C PHE A 145 0.87 15.11 -0.10
N VAL A 146 -0.19 14.34 0.15
CA VAL A 146 -1.52 14.84 0.44
C VAL A 146 -1.63 15.12 1.93
N GLY A 147 -2.24 16.24 2.29
CA GLY A 147 -2.61 16.53 3.67
C GLY A 147 -4.13 16.64 3.87
N PRO A 148 -4.60 16.79 5.12
CA PRO A 148 -6.02 16.91 5.44
C PRO A 148 -6.76 18.00 4.65
N PRO A 149 -6.20 19.21 4.42
CA PRO A 149 -6.86 20.24 3.62
C PRO A 149 -7.03 19.85 2.15
N ASP A 150 -6.15 19.02 1.61
CA ASP A 150 -6.26 18.54 0.23
C ASP A 150 -7.39 17.51 0.11
N VAL A 151 -7.47 16.56 1.05
CA VAL A 151 -8.54 15.55 1.11
C VAL A 151 -9.91 16.21 1.27
N ARG A 152 -10.07 17.12 2.25
CA ARG A 152 -11.33 17.85 2.44
C ARG A 152 -11.73 18.69 1.24
N ARG A 153 -10.75 19.27 0.53
CA ARG A 153 -11.00 19.99 -0.73
C ARG A 153 -11.49 19.03 -1.81
N LEU A 154 -10.88 17.87 -1.97
CA LEU A 154 -11.35 16.85 -2.91
C LEU A 154 -12.77 16.37 -2.55
N LEU A 155 -13.04 16.07 -1.28
CA LEU A 155 -14.38 15.70 -0.80
C LEU A 155 -15.43 16.77 -1.11
N SER A 156 -15.09 18.06 -0.98
CA SER A 156 -16.02 19.17 -1.30
C SER A 156 -16.45 19.20 -2.77
N TYR A 157 -15.62 18.64 -3.65
CA TYR A 157 -15.91 18.51 -5.07
C TYR A 157 -16.74 17.26 -5.37
N CYS A 158 -16.75 16.26 -4.49
CA CYS A 158 -17.54 15.03 -4.59
C CYS A 158 -19.04 15.29 -4.33
N LYS A 159 -19.81 15.49 -5.42
CA LYS A 159 -21.27 15.77 -5.37
C LYS A 159 -22.16 14.58 -5.73
N SER A 160 -21.60 13.55 -6.36
CA SER A 160 -22.27 12.29 -6.70
C SER A 160 -21.70 11.14 -5.88
N ARG A 161 -22.52 10.09 -5.69
CA ARG A 161 -22.14 8.82 -5.05
C ARG A 161 -21.35 7.94 -6.02
N ASP A 162 -20.23 8.45 -6.53
CA ASP A 162 -19.26 7.56 -7.17
C ASP A 162 -18.44 6.93 -6.04
N HIS A 163 -18.76 5.69 -5.71
CA HIS A 163 -18.34 5.05 -4.47
C HIS A 163 -16.81 4.91 -4.39
N GLY A 164 -16.11 4.54 -5.46
CA GLY A 164 -14.67 4.24 -5.41
C GLY A 164 -13.79 5.37 -4.88
N VAL A 165 -13.79 6.55 -5.53
CA VAL A 165 -12.92 7.68 -5.14
C VAL A 165 -13.41 8.35 -3.86
N LEU A 166 -14.73 8.47 -3.67
CA LEU A 166 -15.31 9.09 -2.49
C LEU A 166 -15.01 8.27 -1.23
N ASP A 167 -15.14 6.95 -1.30
CA ASP A 167 -14.89 6.06 -0.17
C ASP A 167 -13.40 6.10 0.21
N VAL A 168 -12.48 6.06 -0.77
CA VAL A 168 -11.04 6.22 -0.50
C VAL A 168 -10.74 7.55 0.18
N LEU A 169 -11.30 8.66 -0.32
CA LEU A 169 -11.08 9.97 0.30
C LEU A 169 -11.66 10.05 1.72
N THR A 170 -12.74 9.33 2.00
CA THR A 170 -13.36 9.25 3.33
C THR A 170 -12.47 8.46 4.30
N VAL A 171 -11.90 7.33 3.86
CA VAL A 171 -10.92 6.55 4.63
C VAL A 171 -9.66 7.39 4.91
N LEU A 172 -9.19 8.16 3.94
CA LEU A 172 -8.05 9.06 4.13
C LEU A 172 -8.34 10.19 5.13
N ASP A 173 -9.54 10.78 5.11
CA ASP A 173 -9.93 11.80 6.10
C ASP A 173 -9.99 11.20 7.50
N GLY A 174 -10.49 9.97 7.63
CA GLY A 174 -10.46 9.20 8.88
C GLY A 174 -9.04 8.91 9.37
N LEU A 175 -8.15 8.44 8.48
CA LEU A 175 -6.74 8.21 8.79
C LEU A 175 -6.06 9.49 9.30
N PHE A 176 -6.28 10.63 8.66
CA PHE A 176 -5.68 11.88 9.12
C PHE A 176 -6.28 12.39 10.44
N ALA A 177 -7.49 11.97 10.78
CA ALA A 177 -8.11 12.29 12.06
C ALA A 177 -7.53 11.45 13.20
N SER A 178 -7.28 10.15 12.97
CA SER A 178 -6.67 9.26 13.97
C SER A 178 -5.14 9.40 14.04
N ASP A 179 -4.48 9.61 12.91
CA ASP A 179 -3.03 9.78 12.78
C ASP A 179 -2.68 11.02 11.93
N PRO A 180 -2.59 12.21 12.57
CA PRO A 180 -2.21 13.44 11.88
C PRO A 180 -0.80 13.42 11.28
N GLY A 181 0.06 12.50 11.73
CA GLY A 181 1.43 12.35 11.26
C GLY A 181 1.57 11.53 9.98
N ALA A 182 0.52 10.79 9.60
CA ALA A 182 0.51 9.91 8.43
C ALA A 182 0.98 10.63 7.15
N LYS A 183 1.68 9.88 6.29
CA LYS A 183 2.17 10.37 4.99
C LYS A 183 1.49 9.62 3.87
N VAL A 184 0.78 10.34 3.00
CA VAL A 184 0.00 9.76 1.91
C VAL A 184 0.38 10.38 0.57
N LYS A 185 0.55 9.57 -0.48
CA LYS A 185 0.53 10.01 -1.88
C LYS A 185 -0.67 9.42 -2.59
N LEU A 186 -1.44 10.29 -3.24
CA LEU A 186 -2.61 9.92 -4.05
C LEU A 186 -2.35 10.33 -5.51
N VAL A 187 -2.10 9.34 -6.36
CA VAL A 187 -1.81 9.53 -7.78
C VAL A 187 -3.04 9.16 -8.60
N PHE A 188 -3.44 10.06 -9.49
CA PHE A 188 -4.50 9.83 -10.47
C PHE A 188 -3.87 9.58 -11.84
N MET A 189 -4.53 8.80 -12.68
CA MET A 189 -4.13 8.67 -14.09
C MET A 189 -4.16 10.03 -14.77
N GLU A 190 -3.20 10.30 -15.65
CA GLU A 190 -3.16 11.59 -16.37
C GLU A 190 -4.46 11.86 -17.13
N ASP A 191 -4.97 13.08 -16.96
CA ASP A 191 -6.22 13.57 -17.56
C ASP A 191 -7.48 12.75 -17.27
N LYS A 192 -7.38 11.78 -16.36
CA LYS A 192 -8.49 10.98 -15.85
C LYS A 192 -8.60 11.21 -14.35
N VAL A 193 -9.80 11.10 -13.80
CA VAL A 193 -9.99 11.16 -12.35
C VAL A 193 -10.26 9.76 -11.84
N ILE A 194 -9.30 8.89 -12.13
CA ILE A 194 -9.27 7.51 -11.69
C ILE A 194 -7.99 7.36 -10.90
N ILE A 195 -8.11 6.80 -9.71
CA ILE A 195 -6.97 6.55 -8.84
C ILE A 195 -6.05 5.53 -9.53
N GLN A 196 -4.79 5.88 -9.68
CA GLN A 196 -3.75 5.01 -10.21
C GLN A 196 -2.98 4.35 -9.07
N THR A 197 -2.56 5.14 -8.09
CA THR A 197 -1.70 4.68 -7.00
C THR A 197 -2.03 5.41 -5.69
N ILE A 198 -2.09 4.66 -4.60
CA ILE A 198 -2.19 5.17 -3.23
C ILE A 198 -1.01 4.58 -2.46
N PHE A 199 -0.15 5.45 -1.94
CA PHE A 199 0.90 5.06 -1.01
C PHE A 199 0.63 5.71 0.33
N PHE A 200 0.80 4.96 1.42
CA PHE A 200 0.65 5.53 2.75
C PHE A 200 1.59 4.89 3.79
N LEU A 201 1.90 5.69 4.80
CA LEU A 201 2.61 5.32 6.02
C LEU A 201 1.90 5.94 7.21
N SER A 202 1.67 5.16 8.25
CA SER A 202 1.31 5.68 9.57
C SER A 202 2.54 6.20 10.33
N SER A 203 2.31 6.95 11.40
CA SER A 203 3.33 7.38 12.35
C SER A 203 4.06 6.20 12.98
N CYS A 204 3.37 5.10 13.26
CA CYS A 204 3.98 3.87 13.76
C CYS A 204 4.93 3.24 12.73
N MET A 205 4.48 3.08 11.48
CA MET A 205 5.34 2.60 10.39
C MET A 205 6.61 3.43 10.22
N MET A 206 6.48 4.75 10.30
CA MET A 206 7.63 5.65 10.26
C MET A 206 8.55 5.45 11.47
N ALA A 207 8.01 5.24 12.67
CA ALA A 207 8.81 4.92 13.85
C ALA A 207 9.58 3.60 13.70
N LEU A 208 8.90 2.54 13.24
CA LEU A 208 9.51 1.23 12.96
C LEU A 208 10.65 1.34 11.94
N SER A 209 10.45 2.10 10.88
CA SER A 209 11.50 2.31 9.87
C SER A 209 12.74 3.04 10.40
N ARG A 210 12.60 3.86 11.45
CA ARG A 210 13.73 4.53 12.12
C ARG A 210 14.42 3.61 13.13
N LEU A 211 13.66 2.76 13.81
CA LEU A 211 14.18 1.80 14.80
C LEU A 211 14.91 0.64 14.14
N PHE A 212 14.38 0.13 13.03
CA PHE A 212 14.88 -1.06 12.35
C PHE A 212 15.22 -0.81 10.86
N PRO A 213 16.10 0.17 10.55
CA PRO A 213 16.37 0.60 9.18
C PRO A 213 17.28 -0.37 8.40
N LEU A 214 17.92 -1.34 9.07
CA LEU A 214 19.06 -2.09 8.52
C LEU A 214 18.72 -2.84 7.23
N MET A 215 17.57 -3.51 7.22
CA MET A 215 17.12 -4.39 6.14
C MET A 215 15.67 -4.10 5.79
N LEU A 216 15.42 -3.89 4.50
CA LEU A 216 14.07 -3.75 3.96
C LEU A 216 13.73 -4.92 3.04
N PHE A 217 12.46 -5.30 3.04
CA PHE A 217 11.90 -6.33 2.18
C PHE A 217 10.77 -5.69 1.40
N PHE A 218 10.75 -5.87 0.07
CA PHE A 218 9.72 -5.29 -0.78
C PHE A 218 9.23 -6.37 -1.75
N ASP A 219 7.91 -6.56 -1.80
CA ASP A 219 7.29 -7.49 -2.73
C ASP A 219 5.84 -7.10 -3.05
N ARG A 220 5.29 -7.72 -4.09
CA ARG A 220 3.86 -7.78 -4.35
C ARG A 220 3.23 -8.80 -3.39
N MET A 221 2.23 -8.36 -2.63
CA MET A 221 1.59 -9.19 -1.61
C MET A 221 0.30 -9.83 -2.13
N VAL A 222 -0.65 -9.03 -2.61
CA VAL A 222 -2.00 -9.50 -2.98
C VAL A 222 -2.51 -8.73 -4.19
N GLY A 223 -3.15 -9.42 -5.14
CA GLY A 223 -3.93 -8.78 -6.21
C GLY A 223 -5.37 -8.55 -5.77
N LEU A 224 -5.91 -7.36 -6.03
CA LEU A 224 -7.24 -6.91 -5.62
C LEU A 224 -8.12 -6.67 -6.86
N ASN A 225 -9.27 -7.34 -6.92
CA ASN A 225 -10.31 -7.21 -7.95
C ASN A 225 -9.79 -7.17 -9.40
N GLU A 226 -8.72 -7.92 -9.70
CA GLU A 226 -8.05 -7.98 -11.02
C GLU A 226 -7.52 -6.62 -11.56
N GLU A 227 -7.69 -5.52 -10.83
CA GLU A 227 -7.32 -4.18 -11.27
C GLU A 227 -6.15 -3.58 -10.49
N PHE A 228 -6.01 -3.93 -9.21
CA PHE A 228 -5.01 -3.37 -8.31
C PHE A 228 -4.12 -4.46 -7.73
N ASP A 229 -2.92 -4.05 -7.33
CA ASP A 229 -1.98 -4.83 -6.57
C ASP A 229 -1.60 -4.09 -5.29
N LEU A 230 -1.56 -4.83 -4.20
CA LEU A 230 -1.01 -4.41 -2.93
C LEU A 230 0.46 -4.81 -2.85
N TYR A 231 1.32 -3.81 -2.72
CA TYR A 231 2.73 -3.96 -2.39
C TYR A 231 2.96 -3.50 -0.95
N SER A 232 3.91 -4.12 -0.26
CA SER A 232 4.35 -3.64 1.05
C SER A 232 5.86 -3.59 1.17
N VAL A 233 6.34 -2.68 2.03
CA VAL A 233 7.71 -2.65 2.52
C VAL A 233 7.70 -3.16 3.94
N LEU A 234 8.55 -4.14 4.25
CA LEU A 234 8.75 -4.65 5.59
C LEU A 234 10.15 -4.31 6.09
N CYS A 235 10.29 -4.03 7.38
CA CYS A 235 11.55 -4.14 8.11
C CYS A 235 11.56 -5.42 8.94
N VAL A 236 12.69 -5.69 9.59
CA VAL A 236 12.83 -6.79 10.55
C VAL A 236 13.09 -6.19 11.91
N ASP A 237 12.17 -6.42 12.85
CA ASP A 237 12.30 -5.94 14.21
C ASP A 237 13.33 -6.74 15.02
N GLY A 238 13.50 -6.38 16.29
CA GLY A 238 14.40 -7.07 17.23
C GLY A 238 14.06 -8.56 17.44
N ALA A 239 12.88 -9.01 17.01
CA ALA A 239 12.44 -10.41 17.05
C ALA A 239 12.86 -11.25 15.87
N GLY A 240 13.39 -10.62 14.83
CA GLY A 240 13.44 -11.28 13.53
C GLY A 240 12.05 -11.38 12.89
N CYS A 241 11.03 -10.66 13.35
CA CYS A 241 9.70 -10.64 12.76
C CYS A 241 9.59 -9.55 11.69
N GLY A 242 8.82 -9.85 10.64
CA GLY A 242 8.57 -8.93 9.54
C GLY A 242 7.49 -7.92 9.92
N ARG A 243 7.85 -6.63 9.88
CA ARG A 243 6.96 -5.53 10.26
C ARG A 243 6.76 -4.57 9.11
N GLU A 244 5.52 -4.30 8.77
CA GLU A 244 5.14 -3.35 7.73
C GLU A 244 5.58 -1.92 8.08
N VAL A 245 6.24 -1.27 7.11
CA VAL A 245 6.68 0.12 7.21
C VAL A 245 6.16 0.99 6.08
N ALA A 246 5.53 0.41 5.05
CA ALA A 246 4.78 1.15 4.03
C ALA A 246 3.86 0.21 3.26
N TYR A 247 2.74 0.77 2.78
CA TYR A 247 1.85 0.11 1.83
C TYR A 247 1.71 0.94 0.55
N CYS A 248 1.52 0.25 -0.57
CA CYS A 248 1.16 0.85 -1.85
C CYS A 248 0.14 0.01 -2.59
N LEU A 249 -1.02 0.60 -2.84
CA LEU A 249 -2.08 0.08 -3.69
C LEU A 249 -1.93 0.72 -5.05
N THR A 250 -1.65 -0.04 -6.09
CA THR A 250 -1.44 0.50 -7.43
C THR A 250 -2.16 -0.33 -8.47
N ARG A 251 -2.62 0.29 -9.56
CA ARG A 251 -3.21 -0.47 -10.67
C ARG A 251 -2.17 -1.44 -11.25
N GLN A 252 -2.63 -2.60 -11.70
CA GLN A 252 -1.77 -3.57 -12.39
C GLN A 252 -1.06 -2.89 -13.57
N GLU A 253 0.13 -3.41 -13.91
CA GLU A 253 0.99 -2.88 -14.99
C GLU A 253 1.50 -1.44 -14.77
N THR A 254 1.30 -0.85 -13.59
CA THR A 254 1.92 0.44 -13.28
C THR A 254 3.45 0.27 -13.27
N PRO A 255 4.20 1.03 -14.10
CA PRO A 255 5.65 0.93 -14.12
C PRO A 255 6.28 1.57 -12.87
N ASP A 256 7.54 1.24 -12.60
CA ASP A 256 8.38 1.92 -11.59
C ASP A 256 7.84 1.97 -10.15
N VAL A 257 6.98 1.01 -9.75
CA VAL A 257 6.41 0.94 -8.39
C VAL A 257 7.51 0.91 -7.32
N LEU A 258 8.61 0.17 -7.56
CA LEU A 258 9.75 0.12 -6.65
C LEU A 258 10.36 1.51 -6.42
N ARG A 259 10.65 2.24 -7.50
CA ARG A 259 11.18 3.60 -7.44
C ARG A 259 10.23 4.52 -6.70
N PHE A 260 8.95 4.46 -7.05
CA PHE A 260 7.92 5.28 -6.43
C PHE A 260 7.82 5.04 -4.91
N MET A 261 7.77 3.78 -4.50
CA MET A 261 7.71 3.38 -3.09
C MET A 261 8.95 3.82 -2.31
N LEU A 262 10.15 3.50 -2.81
CA LEU A 262 11.39 3.85 -2.11
C LEU A 262 11.60 5.36 -2.04
N ALA A 263 11.29 6.11 -3.11
CA ALA A 263 11.40 7.56 -3.10
C ALA A 263 10.41 8.17 -2.12
N SER A 264 9.20 7.62 -2.03
CA SER A 264 8.18 8.08 -1.11
C SER A 264 8.53 7.73 0.34
N LEU A 265 9.11 6.55 0.60
CA LEU A 265 9.63 6.17 1.92
C LEU A 265 10.76 7.11 2.37
N VAL A 266 11.77 7.34 1.52
CA VAL A 266 12.89 8.23 1.83
C VAL A 266 12.45 9.69 2.02
N GLN A 267 11.44 10.15 1.27
CA GLN A 267 10.88 11.49 1.48
C GLN A 267 10.12 11.60 2.81
N SER A 268 9.50 10.52 3.28
CA SER A 268 8.78 10.47 4.56
C SER A 268 9.73 10.30 5.76
N VAL A 269 10.79 9.49 5.60
CA VAL A 269 11.76 9.15 6.63
C VAL A 269 13.19 9.26 6.04
N PRO A 270 13.76 10.48 5.96
CA PRO A 270 15.05 10.70 5.30
C PRO A 270 16.22 9.93 5.90
N GLU A 271 16.15 9.57 7.18
CA GLU A 271 17.20 8.86 7.93
C GLU A 271 17.50 7.48 7.32
N VAL A 272 16.50 6.80 6.76
CA VAL A 272 16.65 5.46 6.17
C VAL A 272 17.60 5.47 4.97
N LYS A 273 17.76 6.61 4.29
CA LYS A 273 18.58 6.73 3.07
C LYS A 273 20.01 6.25 3.26
N LEU A 274 20.60 6.56 4.41
CA LEU A 274 21.99 6.23 4.71
C LEU A 274 22.12 5.00 5.61
N GLN A 275 21.05 4.63 6.33
CA GLN A 275 21.06 3.55 7.32
C GLN A 275 20.76 2.18 6.71
N VAL A 276 19.93 2.11 5.66
CA VAL A 276 19.61 0.83 5.01
C VAL A 276 20.85 0.22 4.37
N ARG A 277 21.16 -1.02 4.73
CA ARG A 277 22.32 -1.77 4.21
C ARG A 277 21.94 -2.90 3.27
N CYS A 278 20.69 -3.35 3.30
CA CYS A 278 20.19 -4.39 2.40
C CYS A 278 18.72 -4.15 2.04
N VAL A 279 18.38 -4.33 0.77
CA VAL A 279 16.99 -4.42 0.30
C VAL A 279 16.81 -5.76 -0.40
N THR A 280 15.92 -6.58 0.13
CA THR A 280 15.52 -7.85 -0.50
C THR A 280 14.23 -7.65 -1.27
N LEU A 281 14.25 -8.00 -2.55
CA LEU A 281 13.14 -7.79 -3.48
C LEU A 281 12.52 -9.13 -3.89
N GLY A 282 11.22 -9.11 -4.12
CA GLY A 282 10.54 -10.20 -4.80
C GLY A 282 11.11 -10.48 -6.19
N VAL A 283 10.97 -11.72 -6.66
CA VAL A 283 11.57 -12.15 -7.93
C VAL A 283 10.99 -11.44 -9.17
N GLU A 284 9.72 -11.04 -9.09
CA GLU A 284 9.00 -10.35 -10.18
C GLU A 284 9.26 -8.84 -10.20
N ILE A 285 9.94 -8.31 -9.19
CA ILE A 285 10.19 -6.88 -9.07
C ILE A 285 11.25 -6.45 -10.10
N ALA A 286 10.87 -5.53 -10.99
CA ALA A 286 11.73 -4.95 -12.00
C ALA A 286 12.42 -3.66 -11.50
N HIS A 287 13.29 -3.08 -12.34
CA HIS A 287 13.96 -1.80 -12.12
C HIS A 287 14.80 -1.71 -10.83
N LEU A 288 15.61 -2.75 -10.59
CA LEU A 288 16.44 -2.91 -9.38
C LEU A 288 17.44 -1.75 -9.18
N GLU A 289 17.82 -1.06 -10.25
CA GLU A 289 18.66 0.15 -10.25
C GLU A 289 18.13 1.24 -9.33
N ALA A 290 16.80 1.33 -9.15
CA ALA A 290 16.17 2.30 -8.27
C ALA A 290 16.65 2.19 -6.81
N VAL A 291 17.02 0.99 -6.35
CA VAL A 291 17.56 0.81 -4.99
C VAL A 291 18.89 1.55 -4.85
N LYS A 292 19.78 1.44 -5.83
CA LYS A 292 21.11 2.08 -5.77
C LYS A 292 21.03 3.59 -5.87
N GLU A 293 20.07 4.11 -6.63
CA GLU A 293 19.85 5.55 -6.75
C GLU A 293 19.27 6.17 -5.47
N LEU A 294 18.34 5.46 -4.80
CA LEU A 294 17.59 6.00 -3.66
C LEU A 294 18.21 5.63 -2.31
N LEU A 295 18.84 4.46 -2.21
CA LEU A 295 19.47 3.89 -1.01
C LEU A 295 20.91 3.47 -1.34
N PRO A 296 21.85 4.43 -1.50
CA PRO A 296 23.18 4.17 -2.07
C PRO A 296 24.02 3.18 -1.26
N ASN A 297 23.81 3.10 0.06
CA ASN A 297 24.51 2.19 0.97
C ASN A 297 23.93 0.77 0.98
N ALA A 298 22.80 0.55 0.32
CA ALA A 298 22.10 -0.72 0.32
C ALA A 298 22.66 -1.67 -0.74
N ARG A 299 22.84 -2.94 -0.36
CA ARG A 299 22.98 -4.05 -1.31
C ARG A 299 21.60 -4.51 -1.76
N VAL A 300 21.48 -4.88 -3.03
CA VAL A 300 20.25 -5.46 -3.58
C VAL A 300 20.34 -6.97 -3.45
N GLN A 301 19.28 -7.59 -2.95
CA GLN A 301 19.09 -9.04 -2.90
C GLN A 301 17.75 -9.38 -3.53
N ILE A 302 17.64 -10.60 -4.09
CA ILE A 302 16.39 -11.17 -4.58
C ILE A 302 16.01 -12.32 -3.66
N CYS A 303 14.72 -12.44 -3.35
CA CYS A 303 14.18 -13.48 -2.47
C CYS A 303 14.56 -14.88 -2.97
N ARG A 304 15.54 -15.50 -2.31
CA ARG A 304 16.20 -16.74 -2.74
C ARG A 304 15.24 -17.92 -2.94
N SER A 305 14.22 -18.05 -2.09
CA SER A 305 13.19 -19.09 -2.23
C SER A 305 12.37 -18.92 -3.50
N GLN A 306 11.96 -17.69 -3.83
CA GLN A 306 11.21 -17.40 -5.04
C GLN A 306 12.07 -17.63 -6.28
N VAL A 307 13.39 -17.36 -6.20
CA VAL A 307 14.34 -17.77 -7.25
C VAL A 307 14.33 -19.29 -7.42
N LEU A 308 14.38 -20.06 -6.34
CA LEU A 308 14.34 -21.53 -6.40
C LEU A 308 13.03 -22.03 -7.01
N GLU A 309 11.89 -21.51 -6.56
CA GLU A 309 10.56 -21.83 -7.09
C GLU A 309 10.47 -21.52 -8.59
N MET A 310 10.95 -20.34 -9.02
CA MET A 310 10.99 -19.94 -10.43
C MET A 310 11.92 -20.83 -11.26
N LEU A 311 13.14 -21.12 -10.77
CA LEU A 311 14.08 -21.99 -11.47
C LEU A 311 13.52 -23.41 -11.61
N PHE A 312 12.88 -23.94 -10.58
CA PHE A 312 12.27 -25.26 -10.60
C PHE A 312 11.10 -25.33 -11.58
N SER A 313 10.16 -24.38 -11.51
CA SER A 313 9.04 -24.27 -12.45
C SER A 313 9.53 -24.13 -13.90
N LYS A 314 10.54 -23.28 -14.14
CA LYS A 314 11.11 -23.08 -15.47
C LYS A 314 11.87 -24.30 -15.98
N ALA A 315 12.49 -25.08 -15.11
CA ALA A 315 13.10 -26.36 -15.48
C ALA A 315 12.04 -27.34 -15.99
N GLN A 316 10.90 -27.46 -15.30
CA GLN A 316 9.77 -28.31 -15.71
C GLN A 316 9.16 -27.84 -17.04
N GLU A 317 8.92 -26.54 -17.20
CA GLU A 317 8.41 -25.95 -18.46
C GLU A 317 9.35 -26.25 -19.64
N LEU A 318 10.65 -26.19 -19.39
CA LEU A 318 11.69 -26.52 -20.36
C LEU A 318 12.05 -28.02 -20.32
N GLY A 319 11.07 -28.86 -19.94
CA GLY A 319 11.05 -30.31 -19.95
C GLY A 319 12.28 -30.98 -19.34
N ALA A 320 12.70 -30.48 -18.19
CA ALA A 320 13.41 -31.31 -17.24
C ALA A 320 12.47 -32.45 -16.79
N THR A 321 13.02 -33.65 -16.66
CA THR A 321 12.27 -34.80 -16.14
C THR A 321 11.80 -34.52 -14.71
N GLU A 322 10.75 -35.21 -14.24
CA GLU A 322 10.35 -35.18 -12.81
C GLU A 322 11.35 -35.94 -11.93
N ASP A 323 12.62 -35.56 -12.04
CA ASP A 323 13.71 -36.14 -11.29
C ASP A 323 13.80 -35.47 -9.93
N LYS A 324 13.63 -36.27 -8.87
CA LYS A 324 13.71 -35.84 -7.47
C LYS A 324 15.05 -35.19 -7.11
N ARG A 325 16.09 -35.34 -7.93
CA ARG A 325 17.42 -34.74 -7.73
C ARG A 325 17.47 -33.25 -8.11
N ILE A 326 16.55 -32.75 -8.93
CA ILE A 326 16.59 -31.37 -9.44
C ILE A 326 16.42 -30.35 -8.30
N TRP A 327 15.42 -30.54 -7.43
CA TRP A 327 15.17 -29.61 -6.33
C TRP A 327 16.34 -29.54 -5.32
N PRO A 328 16.88 -30.68 -4.81
CA PRO A 328 18.09 -30.67 -3.98
C PRO A 328 19.29 -29.99 -4.64
N LEU A 329 19.47 -30.17 -5.96
CA LEU A 329 20.53 -29.51 -6.72
C LEU A 329 20.35 -27.98 -6.75
N LEU A 330 19.15 -27.49 -7.05
CA LEU A 330 18.84 -26.06 -7.01
C LEU A 330 19.04 -25.49 -5.61
N CYS A 331 18.62 -26.21 -4.56
CA CYS A 331 18.86 -25.82 -3.17
C CYS A 331 20.36 -25.71 -2.85
N ARG A 332 21.19 -26.68 -3.27
CA ARG A 332 22.65 -26.61 -3.11
C ARG A 332 23.26 -25.43 -3.88
N LEU A 333 22.79 -25.17 -5.09
CA LEU A 333 23.22 -24.04 -5.91
C LEU A 333 22.96 -22.70 -5.19
N ALA A 334 21.74 -22.50 -4.68
CA ALA A 334 21.37 -21.26 -4.00
C ALA A 334 21.98 -21.12 -2.60
N ALA A 335 22.17 -22.24 -1.89
CA ALA A 335 22.78 -22.29 -0.56
C ALA A 335 24.30 -22.51 -0.58
N ALA A 336 24.94 -22.37 -1.74
CA ALA A 336 26.38 -22.53 -1.88
C ALA A 336 27.12 -21.61 -0.90
N LYS A 337 28.11 -22.16 -0.19
CA LYS A 337 28.90 -21.44 0.82
C LYS A 337 30.23 -20.91 0.30
N SER A 338 30.61 -21.26 -0.93
CA SER A 338 31.85 -20.84 -1.57
C SER A 338 31.72 -20.81 -3.10
N PRO A 339 32.59 -20.07 -3.81
CA PRO A 339 32.63 -20.07 -5.27
C PRO A 339 32.82 -21.47 -5.87
N ALA A 340 33.65 -22.31 -5.23
CA ALA A 340 33.90 -23.67 -5.70
C ALA A 340 32.64 -24.55 -5.62
N ALA A 341 31.93 -24.51 -4.48
CA ALA A 341 30.68 -25.26 -4.30
C ALA A 341 29.59 -24.79 -5.27
N TYR A 342 29.53 -23.49 -5.54
CA TYR A 342 28.61 -22.94 -6.54
C TYR A 342 28.94 -23.43 -7.95
N GLN A 343 30.21 -23.38 -8.34
CA GLN A 343 30.66 -23.85 -9.66
C GLN A 343 30.41 -25.34 -9.84
N GLU A 344 30.67 -26.16 -8.82
CA GLU A 344 30.36 -27.60 -8.83
C GLU A 344 28.86 -27.85 -9.09
N ALA A 345 27.97 -27.18 -8.34
CA ALA A 345 26.54 -27.28 -8.54
C ALA A 345 26.09 -26.82 -9.93
N VAL A 346 26.70 -25.76 -10.49
CA VAL A 346 26.43 -25.30 -11.87
C VAL A 346 26.85 -26.35 -12.90
N GLN A 347 27.98 -27.03 -12.71
CA GLN A 347 28.42 -28.08 -13.64
C GLN A 347 27.53 -29.31 -13.58
N GLU A 348 27.14 -29.74 -12.37
CA GLU A 348 26.18 -30.83 -12.18
C GLU A 348 24.83 -30.50 -12.84
N MET A 349 24.36 -29.26 -12.68
CA MET A 349 23.14 -28.77 -13.31
C MET A 349 23.22 -28.80 -14.85
N LYS A 350 24.37 -28.44 -15.44
CA LYS A 350 24.58 -28.54 -16.90
C LYS A 350 24.56 -29.97 -17.42
N ALA A 351 24.94 -30.95 -16.60
CA ALA A 351 24.95 -32.36 -16.97
C ALA A 351 23.55 -32.99 -16.88
N ILE A 352 22.73 -32.56 -15.91
CA ILE A 352 21.41 -33.16 -15.63
C ILE A 352 20.28 -32.45 -16.37
N LEU A 353 20.30 -31.12 -16.47
CA LEU A 353 19.17 -30.34 -16.99
C LEU A 353 19.25 -30.12 -18.51
N PRO A 354 18.09 -29.98 -19.19
CA PRO A 354 18.05 -29.75 -20.63
C PRO A 354 18.80 -28.49 -21.06
N GLN A 355 19.46 -28.54 -22.23
CA GLN A 355 20.23 -27.41 -22.77
C GLN A 355 19.44 -26.11 -22.90
N ARG A 356 18.14 -26.19 -23.20
CA ARG A 356 17.23 -25.05 -23.21
C ARG A 356 17.12 -24.35 -21.85
N PHE A 357 17.03 -25.12 -20.76
CA PHE A 357 17.05 -24.57 -19.41
C PHE A 357 18.41 -23.98 -19.06
N VAL A 358 19.51 -24.69 -19.36
CA VAL A 358 20.87 -24.20 -19.10
C VAL A 358 21.11 -22.84 -19.78
N ARG A 359 20.68 -22.69 -21.04
CA ARG A 359 20.76 -21.41 -21.76
C ARG A 359 19.94 -20.32 -21.09
N TYR A 360 18.73 -20.63 -20.64
CA TYR A 360 17.89 -19.70 -19.87
C TYR A 360 18.60 -19.28 -18.57
N PHE A 361 19.12 -20.23 -17.79
CA PHE A 361 19.82 -19.95 -16.53
C PHE A 361 21.05 -19.05 -16.74
N LEU A 362 21.90 -19.38 -17.72
CA LEU A 362 23.12 -18.62 -18.00
C LEU A 362 22.81 -17.19 -18.47
N ARG A 363 21.69 -16.98 -19.15
CA ARG A 363 21.27 -15.67 -19.64
C ARG A 363 20.62 -14.82 -18.55
N HIS A 364 19.79 -15.42 -17.70
CA HIS A 364 18.89 -14.68 -16.81
C HIS A 364 19.28 -14.74 -15.34
N TRP A 365 20.08 -15.70 -14.88
CA TRP A 365 20.30 -15.94 -13.45
C TRP A 365 21.77 -15.93 -13.06
N GLN A 366 22.62 -16.55 -13.88
CA GLN A 366 24.07 -16.52 -13.68
C GLN A 366 24.64 -15.09 -13.57
N PRO A 367 24.26 -14.11 -14.42
CA PRO A 367 24.87 -12.78 -14.36
C PRO A 367 24.53 -11.98 -13.09
N ARG A 368 23.48 -12.40 -12.37
CA ARG A 368 23.04 -11.77 -11.12
C ARG A 368 23.12 -12.72 -9.92
N SER A 369 23.99 -13.73 -9.98
CA SER A 369 24.18 -14.72 -8.90
C SER A 369 24.47 -14.07 -7.54
N GLU A 370 25.17 -12.94 -7.53
CA GLU A 370 25.49 -12.17 -6.33
C GLU A 370 24.26 -11.66 -5.57
N MET A 371 23.11 -11.54 -6.23
CA MET A 371 21.87 -11.05 -5.62
C MET A 371 21.05 -12.14 -4.92
N TRP A 372 21.30 -13.42 -5.14
CA TRP A 372 20.41 -14.50 -4.65
C TRP A 372 21.13 -15.73 -4.10
N VAL A 373 22.43 -15.88 -4.33
CA VAL A 373 23.22 -16.99 -3.80
C VAL A 373 23.80 -16.62 -2.42
N GLN A 374 23.69 -17.56 -1.48
CA GLN A 374 23.92 -17.31 -0.05
C GLN A 374 25.30 -16.75 0.31
N PHE A 375 26.39 -17.21 -0.30
CA PHE A 375 27.72 -16.73 0.10
C PHE A 375 28.00 -15.28 -0.33
N TRP A 376 27.35 -14.77 -1.38
CA TRP A 376 27.41 -13.36 -1.77
C TRP A 376 26.41 -12.48 -1.01
N ALA A 377 25.43 -13.08 -0.34
CA ALA A 377 24.42 -12.36 0.41
C ALA A 377 25.01 -11.50 1.53
N PHE A 378 24.33 -10.39 1.84
CA PHE A 378 24.67 -9.51 2.96
C PHE A 378 24.72 -10.31 4.26
N GLU A 379 25.81 -10.18 5.02
CA GLU A 379 26.13 -11.08 6.14
C GLU A 379 25.00 -11.16 7.18
N THR A 380 24.46 -10.02 7.60
CA THR A 380 23.34 -9.96 8.55
C THR A 380 22.03 -10.50 7.97
N ALA A 381 21.85 -10.45 6.65
CA ALA A 381 20.68 -11.03 5.97
C ALA A 381 20.78 -12.55 5.77
N ARG A 382 21.96 -13.17 5.95
CA ARG A 382 22.15 -14.62 5.74
C ARG A 382 21.29 -15.48 6.67
N ASN A 383 21.04 -14.98 7.88
CA ASN A 383 20.27 -15.69 8.91
C ASN A 383 18.77 -15.33 8.87
N VAL A 384 18.38 -14.33 8.08
CA VAL A 384 16.98 -13.93 7.93
C VAL A 384 16.35 -14.70 6.78
N ASN A 385 15.27 -15.43 7.08
CA ASN A 385 14.50 -16.10 6.04
C ASN A 385 13.50 -15.12 5.40
N ALA A 386 13.97 -14.33 4.43
CA ALA A 386 13.17 -13.37 3.68
C ALA A 386 11.84 -13.94 3.16
N CYS A 387 11.86 -15.19 2.69
CA CYS A 387 10.67 -15.88 2.21
C CYS A 387 9.62 -16.04 3.28
N GLU A 388 10.06 -16.48 4.45
CA GLU A 388 9.18 -16.78 5.57
C GLU A 388 8.52 -15.49 6.04
N LEU A 389 9.29 -14.40 6.14
CA LEU A 389 8.76 -13.08 6.48
C LEU A 389 7.68 -12.61 5.51
N LEU A 390 7.95 -12.72 4.21
CA LEU A 390 7.02 -12.32 3.16
C LEU A 390 5.76 -13.21 3.15
N LYS A 391 5.92 -14.53 3.26
CA LYS A 391 4.80 -15.49 3.30
C LYS A 391 3.96 -15.35 4.56
N GLN A 392 4.57 -15.11 5.72
CA GLN A 392 3.86 -14.85 6.97
C GLN A 392 3.06 -13.55 6.89
N HIS A 393 3.66 -12.47 6.38
CA HIS A 393 2.97 -11.21 6.17
C HIS A 393 1.81 -11.36 5.18
N GLN A 394 2.04 -12.00 4.03
CA GLN A 394 1.00 -12.30 3.04
C GLN A 394 -0.14 -13.14 3.64
N SER A 395 0.16 -14.14 4.47
CA SER A 395 -0.86 -14.96 5.15
C SER A 395 -1.69 -14.13 6.13
N ARG A 396 -1.05 -13.22 6.89
CA ARG A 396 -1.76 -12.28 7.78
C ARG A 396 -2.67 -11.34 6.98
N LEU A 397 -2.18 -10.82 5.85
CA LEU A 397 -2.98 -9.98 4.95
C LEU A 397 -4.20 -10.76 4.43
N LEU A 398 -4.02 -11.95 3.88
CA LEU A 398 -5.12 -12.76 3.35
C LEU A 398 -6.15 -13.14 4.42
N ALA A 399 -5.73 -13.28 5.68
CA ALA A 399 -6.64 -13.57 6.80
C ALA A 399 -7.44 -12.34 7.25
N ALA A 400 -6.89 -11.13 7.09
CA ALA A 400 -7.50 -9.89 7.56
C ALA A 400 -8.27 -9.13 6.47
N LEU A 401 -7.87 -9.26 5.21
CA LEU A 401 -8.52 -8.60 4.08
C LEU A 401 -9.88 -9.23 3.80
N SER A 402 -10.85 -8.37 3.51
CA SER A 402 -12.18 -8.78 3.08
C SER A 402 -12.13 -9.60 1.77
N PRO A 403 -13.07 -10.54 1.49
CA PRO A 403 -12.99 -11.45 0.33
C PRO A 403 -13.09 -10.81 -1.06
N SER A 404 -13.68 -9.62 -1.15
CA SER A 404 -13.81 -8.83 -2.40
C SER A 404 -13.58 -7.35 -2.10
N PRO A 405 -12.36 -6.98 -1.67
CA PRO A 405 -12.12 -5.69 -1.05
C PRO A 405 -12.04 -4.62 -2.14
N THR A 406 -12.88 -3.58 -2.05
CA THR A 406 -12.61 -2.34 -2.79
C THR A 406 -11.29 -1.74 -2.30
N VAL A 407 -10.70 -0.81 -3.05
CA VAL A 407 -9.48 -0.10 -2.61
C VAL A 407 -9.69 0.55 -1.23
N ALA A 408 -10.85 1.17 -1.00
CA ALA A 408 -11.20 1.76 0.29
C ALA A 408 -11.32 0.71 1.40
N GLN A 409 -11.98 -0.42 1.13
CA GLN A 409 -12.11 -1.51 2.12
C GLN A 409 -10.74 -2.11 2.47
N CYS A 410 -9.90 -2.36 1.46
CA CYS A 410 -8.53 -2.83 1.69
C CYS A 410 -7.75 -1.87 2.59
N MET A 411 -7.85 -0.55 2.36
CA MET A 411 -7.21 0.43 3.24
C MET A 411 -7.75 0.37 4.67
N MET A 412 -9.07 0.25 4.87
CA MET A 412 -9.64 0.11 6.22
C MET A 412 -9.14 -1.16 6.92
N ASP A 413 -9.14 -2.29 6.21
CA ASP A 413 -8.66 -3.57 6.74
C ASP A 413 -7.18 -3.48 7.13
N LEU A 414 -6.34 -2.87 6.28
CA LEU A 414 -4.92 -2.64 6.57
C LEU A 414 -4.72 -1.76 7.80
N LEU A 415 -5.50 -0.69 7.96
CA LEU A 415 -5.41 0.20 9.13
C LEU A 415 -5.87 -0.50 10.41
N ALA A 416 -6.94 -1.28 10.36
CA ALA A 416 -7.42 -2.07 11.49
C ALA A 416 -6.40 -3.13 11.95
N MET A 417 -5.66 -3.74 11.00
CA MET A 417 -4.55 -4.64 11.33
C MET A 417 -3.45 -3.94 12.13
N GLN A 418 -3.19 -2.65 11.87
CA GLN A 418 -2.17 -1.89 12.59
C GLN A 418 -2.59 -1.58 14.02
N GLU A 419 -3.83 -1.17 14.25
CA GLU A 419 -4.33 -0.84 15.59
C GLU A 419 -4.18 -2.01 16.58
N GLY A 420 -4.39 -3.25 16.11
CA GLY A 420 -4.17 -4.45 16.90
C GLY A 420 -2.70 -4.69 17.29
N SER A 421 -1.76 -4.30 16.43
CA SER A 421 -0.32 -4.38 16.70
C SER A 421 0.17 -3.21 17.56
N GLU A 422 -0.35 -2.01 17.35
CA GLU A 422 0.02 -0.79 18.07
C GLU A 422 -0.39 -0.84 19.54
N ALA A 423 -1.56 -1.40 19.87
CA ALA A 423 -1.98 -1.61 21.26
C ALA A 423 -0.99 -2.48 22.05
N GLN A 424 -0.34 -3.43 21.37
CA GLN A 424 0.64 -4.33 21.97
C GLN A 424 2.03 -3.67 22.11
N GLU A 425 2.39 -2.73 21.23
CA GLU A 425 3.64 -1.95 21.29
C GLU A 425 3.56 -0.72 22.20
N LEU A 426 2.39 -0.09 22.31
CA LEU A 426 2.12 0.98 23.26
C LEU A 426 2.28 0.49 24.70
N ASP A 427 1.85 -0.74 25.00
CA ASP A 427 2.09 -1.41 26.28
C ASP A 427 3.60 -1.54 26.60
N GLU A 428 4.44 -1.84 25.59
CA GLU A 428 5.90 -1.92 25.77
C GLU A 428 6.56 -0.53 25.96
N ARG A 429 6.14 0.47 25.19
CA ARG A 429 6.67 1.83 25.28
C ARG A 429 6.26 2.53 26.57
N GLU A 430 5.03 2.31 27.02
CA GLU A 430 4.53 2.78 28.31
C GLU A 430 5.30 2.11 29.45
N LEU A 431 5.51 0.80 29.36
CA LEU A 431 6.30 0.02 30.31
C LEU A 431 7.77 0.47 30.39
N ALA A 432 8.43 0.72 29.25
CA ALA A 432 9.77 1.29 29.20
C ALA A 432 9.81 2.70 29.83
N THR A 433 8.75 3.49 29.64
CA THR A 433 8.61 4.81 30.27
C THR A 433 8.49 4.71 31.79
N HIS A 434 7.74 3.74 32.30
CA HIS A 434 7.64 3.47 33.73
C HIS A 434 8.99 3.09 34.35
N TYR A 435 9.79 2.26 33.67
CA TYR A 435 11.15 1.94 34.15
C TYR A 435 12.12 3.12 34.08
N ARG A 436 12.07 3.93 33.01
CA ARG A 436 12.86 5.18 32.93
C ARG A 436 12.51 6.19 34.02
N ALA A 437 11.28 6.20 34.50
CA ALA A 437 10.85 7.10 35.57
C ALA A 437 11.46 6.76 36.94
N ILE A 438 11.93 5.52 37.13
CA ILE A 438 12.49 5.05 38.42
C ILE A 438 13.97 4.64 38.34
N CYS A 439 14.51 4.45 37.14
CA CYS A 439 15.90 4.02 36.91
C CYS A 439 16.77 5.14 36.35
N LYS A 440 18.08 5.04 36.60
CA LYS A 440 19.09 5.82 35.87
C LYS A 440 19.07 5.47 34.37
N PRO A 441 19.51 6.40 33.49
CA PRO A 441 19.40 6.23 32.04
C PRO A 441 20.02 4.93 31.49
N GLU A 442 21.20 4.55 31.98
CA GLU A 442 21.92 3.36 31.50
C GLU A 442 21.20 2.04 31.89
N PRO A 443 20.85 1.78 33.18
CA PRO A 443 20.01 0.65 33.54
C PRO A 443 18.64 0.65 32.84
N ALA A 444 18.01 1.81 32.66
CA ALA A 444 16.73 1.90 31.97
C ALA A 444 16.83 1.49 30.50
N GLY A 445 17.93 1.87 29.81
CA GLY A 445 18.20 1.43 28.45
C GLY A 445 18.41 -0.07 28.32
N LEU A 446 19.12 -0.68 29.28
CA LEU A 446 19.29 -2.15 29.33
C LEU A 446 17.98 -2.88 29.59
N ILE A 447 17.12 -2.34 30.47
CA ILE A 447 15.79 -2.92 30.74
C ILE A 447 14.90 -2.85 29.51
N GLU A 448 14.89 -1.71 28.82
CA GLU A 448 14.12 -1.53 27.57
C GLU A 448 14.59 -2.50 26.48
N GLU A 449 15.90 -2.71 26.35
CA GLU A 449 16.48 -3.68 25.42
C GLU A 449 16.07 -5.12 25.78
N GLU A 450 16.17 -5.51 27.06
CA GLU A 450 15.76 -6.85 27.52
C GLU A 450 14.25 -7.07 27.44
N LEU A 451 13.44 -6.02 27.67
CA LEU A 451 12.00 -6.04 27.50
C LEU A 451 11.63 -6.28 26.04
N GLY A 452 12.33 -5.60 25.13
CA GLY A 452 12.26 -5.87 23.70
C GLY A 452 12.54 -7.34 23.41
N PHE A 453 13.65 -7.90 23.89
CA PHE A 453 13.98 -9.32 23.61
C PHE A 453 13.03 -10.36 24.22
N ALA A 454 12.28 -10.00 25.26
CA ALA A 454 11.39 -10.90 25.98
C ALA A 454 10.22 -11.43 25.14
N ARG A 455 9.69 -10.62 24.23
CA ARG A 455 8.51 -10.97 23.41
C ARG A 455 8.85 -11.77 22.15
N HIS A 456 10.14 -11.97 21.93
CA HIS A 456 10.71 -12.12 20.60
C HIS A 456 11.53 -13.40 20.43
N SER A 457 11.70 -14.19 21.49
CA SER A 457 12.38 -15.49 21.42
C SER A 457 11.40 -16.64 21.61
N LEU A 458 11.60 -17.74 20.90
CA LEU A 458 10.81 -18.96 21.04
C LEU A 458 11.21 -19.68 22.33
N TYR A 459 10.46 -19.44 23.40
CA TYR A 459 10.71 -20.07 24.69
C TYR A 459 9.84 -21.31 24.90
N HIS A 460 10.46 -22.44 25.24
CA HIS A 460 9.74 -23.58 25.78
C HIS A 460 9.64 -23.46 27.30
N PHE A 461 8.42 -23.48 27.81
CA PHE A 461 8.10 -23.18 29.21
C PHE A 461 7.62 -24.42 29.96
N GLN A 462 8.14 -24.63 31.17
CA GLN A 462 7.72 -25.69 32.08
C GLN A 462 7.67 -25.18 33.52
N GLU A 463 6.57 -25.46 34.22
CA GLU A 463 6.45 -25.21 35.67
C GLU A 463 7.05 -26.38 36.47
N THR A 464 7.74 -26.06 37.56
CA THR A 464 8.42 -27.01 38.44
C THR A 464 8.03 -26.79 39.89
N ALA A 465 8.40 -27.70 40.80
CA ALA A 465 8.13 -27.55 42.23
C ALA A 465 8.76 -26.27 42.82
N GLU A 466 9.95 -25.89 42.33
CA GLU A 466 10.76 -24.78 42.86
C GLU A 466 10.55 -23.44 42.13
N GLY A 467 9.85 -23.43 41.00
CA GLY A 467 9.63 -22.24 40.18
C GLY A 467 9.41 -22.57 38.71
N TYR A 468 10.11 -21.89 37.81
CA TYR A 468 9.88 -21.98 36.37
C TYR A 468 11.16 -22.32 35.61
N LEU A 469 11.04 -23.18 34.60
CA LEU A 469 12.09 -23.53 33.66
C LEU A 469 11.73 -23.00 32.27
N LEU A 470 12.68 -22.31 31.65
CA LEU A 470 12.52 -21.71 30.33
C LEU A 470 13.71 -22.07 29.45
N ARG A 471 13.43 -22.56 28.23
CA ARG A 471 14.45 -22.96 27.25
C ARG A 471 14.36 -22.10 26.02
N ASP A 472 15.48 -21.51 25.59
CA ASP A 472 15.56 -20.65 24.38
C ASP A 472 15.99 -21.44 23.12
N GLY A 473 16.08 -22.78 23.23
CA GLY A 473 16.56 -23.68 22.19
C GLY A 473 18.04 -24.03 22.28
N VAL A 474 18.83 -23.30 23.06
CA VAL A 474 20.28 -23.52 23.25
C VAL A 474 20.63 -23.76 24.72
N SER A 475 19.99 -23.04 25.63
CA SER A 475 20.25 -23.06 27.07
C SER A 475 18.97 -23.20 27.88
N GLU A 476 19.12 -23.61 29.13
CA GLU A 476 18.03 -23.70 30.09
C GLU A 476 18.22 -22.66 31.20
N PHE A 477 17.14 -21.95 31.52
CA PHE A 477 17.13 -20.90 32.54
C PHE A 477 16.07 -21.22 33.59
N THR A 478 16.47 -21.10 34.86
CA THR A 478 15.59 -21.32 36.01
C THR A 478 15.23 -20.00 36.66
N MET A 479 13.98 -19.88 37.09
CA MET A 479 13.43 -18.72 37.79
C MET A 479 12.69 -19.16 39.04
N ASP A 480 12.70 -18.30 40.05
CA ASP A 480 11.97 -18.54 41.30
C ASP A 480 10.45 -18.36 41.12
N ARG A 481 9.66 -18.92 42.04
CA ARG A 481 8.18 -18.77 42.03
C ARG A 481 7.70 -17.32 42.04
N ALA A 482 8.46 -16.42 42.68
CA ALA A 482 8.11 -15.01 42.74
C ALA A 482 8.43 -14.25 41.44
N LEU A 483 9.10 -14.90 40.46
CA LEU A 483 9.54 -14.28 39.21
C LEU A 483 10.34 -13.00 39.45
N THR A 484 11.27 -13.07 40.40
CA THR A 484 12.18 -11.97 40.75
C THR A 484 13.64 -12.30 40.41
N ARG A 485 13.94 -13.56 40.10
CA ARG A 485 15.31 -14.05 39.88
C ARG A 485 15.37 -14.93 38.65
N CYS A 486 16.47 -14.84 37.92
CA CYS A 486 16.78 -15.74 36.81
C CYS A 486 18.21 -16.25 36.92
N SER A 487 18.47 -17.49 36.49
CA SER A 487 19.81 -18.06 36.44
C SER A 487 20.68 -17.54 35.28
N CYS A 488 20.13 -16.73 34.37
CA CYS A 488 20.88 -16.24 33.21
C CYS A 488 21.99 -15.25 33.60
N SER A 489 23.05 -15.21 32.79
CA SER A 489 24.22 -14.36 33.00
C SER A 489 23.83 -12.88 33.17
N ILE A 490 22.93 -12.39 32.33
CA ILE A 490 22.43 -11.00 32.34
C ILE A 490 21.88 -10.62 33.71
N TYR A 491 20.97 -11.44 34.27
CA TYR A 491 20.42 -11.18 35.59
C TYR A 491 21.49 -11.32 36.67
N THR A 492 22.34 -12.35 36.60
CA THR A 492 23.37 -12.57 37.64
C THR A 492 24.44 -11.48 37.68
N SER A 493 24.73 -10.82 36.54
CA SER A 493 25.76 -9.77 36.44
C SER A 493 25.20 -8.38 36.68
N SER A 494 24.01 -8.07 36.15
CA SER A 494 23.42 -6.73 36.22
C SER A 494 22.42 -6.57 37.37
N LEU A 495 21.85 -7.67 37.86
CA LEU A 495 20.73 -7.67 38.81
C LEU A 495 19.52 -6.86 38.31
N LEU A 496 19.41 -6.66 37.00
CA LEU A 496 18.26 -6.05 36.31
C LEU A 496 17.34 -7.14 35.76
N PRO A 497 16.03 -6.85 35.57
CA PRO A 497 15.13 -7.79 34.93
C PRO A 497 15.60 -8.09 33.50
N CYS A 498 15.77 -9.38 33.21
CA CYS A 498 16.20 -9.89 31.91
C CYS A 498 15.01 -10.32 31.05
N ARG A 499 15.26 -10.57 29.77
CA ARG A 499 14.28 -11.06 28.79
C ARG A 499 13.53 -12.31 29.26
N HIS A 500 14.19 -13.21 29.99
CA HIS A 500 13.58 -14.45 30.48
C HIS A 500 12.54 -14.20 31.58
N LEU A 501 12.81 -13.25 32.48
CA LEU A 501 11.85 -12.84 33.51
C LEU A 501 10.62 -12.20 32.88
N PHE A 502 10.82 -11.27 31.95
CA PHE A 502 9.71 -10.63 31.23
C PHE A 502 8.91 -11.63 30.40
N ALA A 503 9.57 -12.55 29.68
CA ALA A 503 8.90 -13.58 28.89
C ALA A 503 8.04 -14.51 29.76
N THR A 504 8.54 -14.88 30.94
CA THR A 504 7.82 -15.74 31.88
C THR A 504 6.64 -15.03 32.53
N ARG A 505 6.82 -13.77 32.94
CA ARG A 505 5.73 -12.94 33.50
C ARG A 505 4.63 -12.70 32.48
N LEU A 506 4.98 -12.43 31.23
CA LEU A 506 4.03 -12.36 30.10
C LEU A 506 3.21 -13.64 29.98
N ARG A 507 3.86 -14.80 30.04
CA ARG A 507 3.22 -16.10 29.83
C ARG A 507 2.25 -16.48 30.95
N ILE A 508 2.55 -16.08 32.19
CA ILE A 508 1.79 -16.40 33.39
C ILE A 508 0.75 -15.30 33.71
N GLY A 509 0.80 -14.17 33.00
CA GLY A 509 -0.13 -13.05 33.21
C GLY A 509 0.20 -12.21 34.44
N VAL A 510 1.49 -12.13 34.80
CA VAL A 510 1.99 -11.29 35.90
C VAL A 510 2.43 -9.93 35.35
N ALA A 511 2.18 -8.86 36.10
CA ALA A 511 2.55 -7.50 35.71
C ALA A 511 4.04 -7.40 35.34
N LEU A 512 4.33 -6.84 34.15
CA LEU A 512 5.69 -6.66 33.69
C LEU A 512 6.38 -5.48 34.36
N PHE A 513 5.64 -4.42 34.68
CA PHE A 513 6.15 -3.36 35.53
C PHE A 513 6.08 -3.79 36.98
N ASP A 514 7.23 -3.91 37.62
CA ASP A 514 7.34 -4.22 39.04
C ASP A 514 8.64 -3.61 39.59
N PRO A 515 8.54 -2.55 40.42
CA PRO A 515 9.70 -1.95 41.08
C PRO A 515 10.48 -2.95 41.93
N GLY A 516 9.81 -4.01 42.41
CA GLY A 516 10.42 -5.07 43.20
C GLY A 516 11.51 -5.84 42.46
N LEU A 517 11.48 -5.85 41.13
CA LEU A 517 12.52 -6.47 40.29
C LEU A 517 13.87 -5.74 40.38
N LEU A 518 13.90 -4.52 40.92
CA LEU A 518 15.10 -3.69 41.01
C LEU A 518 15.68 -3.62 42.44
N HIS A 519 15.03 -4.23 43.44
CA HIS A 519 15.43 -4.13 44.84
C HIS A 519 16.87 -4.58 45.12
N ARG A 520 17.41 -5.48 44.30
CA ARG A 520 18.78 -6.01 44.43
C ARG A 520 19.82 -5.15 43.71
N ASN A 521 19.41 -4.21 42.86
CA ASN A 521 20.26 -3.20 42.26
C ASN A 521 19.81 -1.79 42.66
N GLN A 522 19.95 -1.46 43.95
CA GLN A 522 19.60 -0.12 44.46
C GLN A 522 20.39 1.00 43.77
N ALA A 523 21.57 0.70 43.22
CA ALA A 523 22.37 1.66 42.48
C ALA A 523 21.76 2.02 41.11
N ALA A 524 20.88 1.17 40.56
CA ALA A 524 20.16 1.41 39.31
C ALA A 524 18.97 2.37 39.48
N LEU A 525 18.43 2.51 40.69
CA LEU A 525 17.33 3.41 40.97
C LEU A 525 17.79 4.88 40.96
N LEU A 526 16.90 5.77 40.56
CA LEU A 526 17.05 7.19 40.85
C LEU A 526 17.04 7.36 42.37
N SER A 527 18.06 8.03 42.91
CA SER A 527 18.09 8.36 44.34
C SER A 527 16.82 9.14 44.68
N ALA A 528 16.04 8.63 45.64
CA ALA A 528 14.92 9.38 46.19
C ALA A 528 15.44 10.75 46.66
N CYS A 529 14.82 11.82 46.18
CA CYS A 529 14.98 13.13 46.80
C CYS A 529 14.42 13.09 48.23
#